data_AF-A0A0Q6P0Z4-F1
#
_entry.id   AF-A0A0Q6P0Z4-F1
#
_cell.length_a   1.000
_cell.length_b   1.000
_cell.length_c   1.000
_cell.angle_alpha   90.00
_cell.angle_beta   90.00
_cell.angle_gamma   90.00
#
_symmetry.space_group_name_H-M   'P 1'
#
loop_
_entity.id
_entity.type
_entity.pdbx_description
1 polymer ?
#
loop_
_entity_poly.entity_id
_entity_poly.type
_entity_poly.pdbx_seq_one_letter_code
_entity_poly.pdbx_strand_id
1 'polypeptide(L)'
;MSEKLRYAETGEVHLDFHGATDTTIEFIIGKFGLAAMDDIFRKVGKDVYRSIHEDLVAGDTGQLVRHWQHFFDRENCDYDIAVGDDEIVLTVRHCTAWHHVAKLVGTPSAHFCDQTSRTNEGMAEGSPFAIDTEITGPGACRQIIRRRA
;
A
#
# COMPACT_ATOMS: atom_id res chain seq x y z
N MET A 1 14.96 -14.38 -13.27
CA MET A 1 14.02 -13.86 -12.25
C MET A 1 12.98 -14.94 -11.99
N SER A 2 12.61 -15.20 -10.74
CA SER A 2 11.55 -16.18 -10.41
C SER A 2 10.25 -15.79 -11.11
N GLU A 3 9.63 -16.71 -11.86
CA GLU A 3 8.30 -16.50 -12.48
C GLU A 3 7.19 -16.29 -11.43
N LYS A 4 7.41 -16.71 -10.18
CA LYS A 4 6.40 -16.64 -9.12
C LYS A 4 6.60 -15.41 -8.23
N LEU A 5 5.57 -14.56 -8.14
CA LEU A 5 5.49 -13.44 -7.21
C LEU A 5 5.50 -13.95 -5.76
N ARG A 6 6.37 -13.39 -4.90
CA ARG A 6 6.55 -13.85 -3.51
C ARG A 6 5.28 -13.68 -2.66
N TYR A 7 4.61 -12.55 -2.84
CA TYR A 7 3.38 -12.15 -2.16
C TYR A 7 2.20 -12.32 -3.12
N ALA A 8 1.80 -13.56 -3.34
CA ALA A 8 0.75 -13.93 -4.30
C ALA A 8 -0.20 -14.93 -3.66
N GLU A 9 -0.89 -14.51 -2.60
CA GLU A 9 -1.88 -15.36 -1.95
C GLU A 9 -3.02 -15.66 -2.92
N THR A 10 -3.56 -16.88 -2.85
CA THR A 10 -4.59 -17.38 -3.78
C THR A 10 -5.89 -17.77 -3.08
N GLY A 11 -5.94 -17.69 -1.75
CA GLY A 11 -7.15 -17.90 -0.96
C GLY A 11 -8.28 -16.90 -1.27
N GLU A 12 -9.39 -17.03 -0.55
CA GLU A 12 -10.51 -16.09 -0.70
C GLU A 12 -10.12 -14.68 -0.24
N VAL A 13 -10.62 -13.67 -0.96
CA VAL A 13 -10.45 -12.26 -0.59
C VAL A 13 -11.61 -11.87 0.32
N HIS A 14 -11.33 -11.79 1.62
CA HIS A 14 -12.31 -11.34 2.60
C HIS A 14 -12.14 -9.84 2.88
N LEU A 15 -12.93 -9.01 2.20
CA LEU A 15 -12.87 -7.55 2.34
C LEU A 15 -13.14 -7.07 3.79
N ASP A 16 -13.82 -7.87 4.62
CA ASP A 16 -14.04 -7.57 6.03
C ASP A 16 -12.74 -7.44 6.85
N PHE A 17 -11.64 -8.01 6.36
CA PHE A 17 -10.32 -7.79 6.96
C PHE A 17 -9.96 -6.30 6.98
N HIS A 18 -10.38 -5.52 5.98
CA HIS A 18 -10.18 -4.07 5.95
C HIS A 18 -10.90 -3.36 7.10
N GLY A 19 -12.08 -3.84 7.50
CA GLY A 19 -12.80 -3.31 8.66
C GLY A 19 -12.11 -3.63 9.99
N ALA A 20 -11.50 -4.82 10.10
CA ALA A 20 -10.67 -5.17 11.26
C ALA A 20 -9.40 -4.31 11.33
N THR A 21 -8.77 -4.03 10.18
CA THR A 21 -7.64 -3.11 10.08
C THR A 21 -8.02 -1.70 10.51
N ASP A 22 -9.13 -1.15 10.02
CA ASP A 22 -9.62 0.18 10.40
C ASP A 22 -9.83 0.31 11.91
N THR A 23 -10.48 -0.70 12.52
CA THR A 23 -10.67 -0.77 13.98
C THR A 23 -9.34 -0.82 14.73
N THR A 24 -8.36 -1.56 14.20
CA THR A 24 -7.03 -1.70 14.79
C THR A 24 -6.25 -0.38 14.73
N ILE A 25 -6.36 0.37 13.64
CA ILE A 25 -5.76 1.70 13.48
C ILE A 25 -6.26 2.63 14.57
N GLU A 26 -7.57 2.77 14.72
CA GLU A 26 -8.17 3.63 15.74
C GLU A 26 -7.78 3.21 17.16
N PHE A 27 -7.74 1.90 17.42
CA PHE A 27 -7.30 1.38 18.72
C PHE A 27 -5.84 1.75 19.03
N ILE A 28 -4.92 1.51 18.09
CA ILE A 28 -3.49 1.77 18.29
C ILE A 28 -3.26 3.27 18.47
N ILE A 29 -3.88 4.11 17.64
CA ILE A 29 -3.76 5.56 17.75
C ILE A 29 -4.31 6.03 19.10
N GLY A 30 -5.49 5.56 19.50
CA GLY A 30 -6.12 5.94 20.77
C GLY A 30 -5.33 5.50 22.01
N LYS A 31 -4.51 4.44 21.92
CA LYS A 31 -3.73 3.90 23.05
C LYS A 31 -2.27 4.33 23.07
N PHE A 32 -1.66 4.43 21.90
CA PHE A 32 -0.21 4.57 21.74
C PHE A 32 0.19 5.78 20.88
N GLY A 33 -0.79 6.47 20.29
CA GLY A 33 -0.58 7.65 19.46
C GLY A 33 -0.23 7.33 18.00
N LEU A 34 -0.34 8.36 17.15
CA LEU A 34 -0.11 8.25 15.70
C LEU A 34 1.31 7.78 15.36
N ALA A 35 2.32 8.28 16.07
CA ALA A 35 3.71 7.90 15.82
C ALA A 35 3.96 6.39 15.98
N ALA A 36 3.25 5.73 16.90
CA ALA A 36 3.33 4.28 17.06
C ALA A 36 2.70 3.54 15.86
N MET A 37 1.57 4.03 15.34
CA MET A 37 0.92 3.47 14.15
C MET A 37 1.81 3.63 12.90
N ASP A 38 2.41 4.81 12.72
CA ASP A 38 3.35 5.07 11.62
C ASP A 38 4.57 4.14 11.66
N ASP A 39 5.16 3.92 12.84
CA ASP A 39 6.30 3.00 13.00
C ASP A 39 5.91 1.55 12.68
N ILE A 40 4.71 1.12 13.07
CA ILE A 40 4.18 -0.20 12.72
C ILE A 40 4.05 -0.34 11.21
N PHE A 41 3.42 0.62 10.51
CA PHE A 41 3.26 0.54 9.06
C PHE A 41 4.59 0.57 8.30
N ARG A 42 5.57 1.35 8.77
CA ARG A 42 6.93 1.34 8.23
C ARG A 42 7.59 -0.03 8.39
N LYS A 43 7.48 -0.64 9.57
CA LYS A 43 7.99 -2.00 9.82
C LYS A 43 7.27 -3.05 8.97
N VAL A 44 5.97 -2.90 8.70
CA VAL A 44 5.28 -3.77 7.74
C VAL A 44 5.93 -3.67 6.36
N GLY A 45 6.19 -2.45 5.88
CA GLY A 45 6.88 -2.23 4.60
C GLY A 45 8.28 -2.87 4.55
N LYS A 46 9.06 -2.68 5.60
CA LYS A 46 10.45 -3.15 5.63
C LYS A 46 10.60 -4.64 5.94
N ASP A 47 9.88 -5.15 6.94
CA ASP A 47 10.13 -6.46 7.55
C ASP A 47 9.16 -7.52 7.02
N VAL A 48 7.91 -7.17 6.74
CA VAL A 48 6.88 -8.09 6.20
C VAL A 48 6.99 -8.15 4.69
N TYR A 49 7.02 -6.99 4.02
CA TYR A 49 7.29 -6.86 2.58
C TYR A 49 8.80 -6.88 2.25
N ARG A 50 9.61 -7.56 3.07
CA ARG A 50 11.06 -7.65 2.96
C ARG A 50 11.57 -7.97 1.55
N SER A 51 10.92 -8.89 0.82
CA SER A 51 11.38 -9.21 -0.53
C SER A 51 11.19 -8.06 -1.52
N ILE A 52 10.12 -7.25 -1.37
CA ILE A 52 9.93 -6.03 -2.16
C ILE A 52 10.98 -5.00 -1.75
N HIS A 53 11.20 -4.83 -0.45
CA HIS A 53 12.21 -3.92 0.07
C HIS A 53 13.62 -4.23 -0.47
N GLU A 54 14.03 -5.50 -0.42
CA GLU A 54 15.33 -5.96 -0.94
C GLU A 54 15.47 -5.69 -2.46
N ASP A 55 14.42 -5.96 -3.24
CA ASP A 55 14.40 -5.64 -4.68
C ASP A 55 14.52 -4.13 -4.92
N LEU A 56 13.77 -3.31 -4.16
CA LEU A 56 13.84 -1.85 -4.26
C LEU A 56 15.25 -1.34 -3.94
N VAL A 57 15.88 -1.83 -2.88
CA VAL A 57 17.27 -1.50 -2.50
C VAL A 57 18.25 -1.88 -3.62
N ALA A 58 18.02 -3.01 -4.29
CA ALA A 58 18.81 -3.44 -5.46
C ALA A 58 18.51 -2.63 -6.74
N GLY A 59 17.55 -1.71 -6.71
CA GLY A 59 17.18 -0.90 -7.86
C GLY A 59 16.11 -1.52 -8.77
N ASP A 60 15.38 -2.54 -8.30
CA ASP A 60 14.33 -3.23 -9.04
C ASP A 60 12.93 -2.93 -8.45
N THR A 61 12.05 -2.32 -9.25
CA THR A 61 10.66 -2.02 -8.87
C THR A 61 9.67 -3.10 -9.30
N GLY A 62 10.12 -4.10 -10.07
CA GLY A 62 9.24 -5.03 -10.78
C GLY A 62 8.37 -5.87 -9.84
N GLN A 63 8.88 -6.25 -8.67
CA GLN A 63 8.09 -7.00 -7.70
C GLN A 63 6.96 -6.17 -7.11
N LEU A 64 7.21 -4.90 -6.77
CA LEU A 64 6.19 -3.98 -6.25
C LEU A 64 5.07 -3.76 -7.28
N VAL A 65 5.42 -3.51 -8.54
CA VAL A 65 4.44 -3.30 -9.60
C VAL A 65 3.54 -4.52 -9.80
N ARG A 66 4.14 -5.72 -9.84
CA ARG A 66 3.36 -6.97 -9.92
C ARG A 66 2.51 -7.22 -8.68
N HIS A 67 3.00 -6.82 -7.50
CA HIS A 67 2.25 -6.92 -6.25
C HIS A 67 1.01 -6.02 -6.27
N TRP A 68 1.14 -4.78 -6.72
CA TRP A 68 -0.01 -3.89 -6.93
C TRP A 68 -1.02 -4.52 -7.90
N GLN A 69 -0.59 -4.95 -9.09
CA GLN A 69 -1.50 -5.57 -10.07
C GLN A 69 -2.25 -6.75 -9.47
N HIS A 70 -1.53 -7.69 -8.84
CA HIS A 70 -2.12 -8.90 -8.27
C HIS A 70 -3.24 -8.61 -7.26
N PHE A 71 -3.00 -7.72 -6.30
CA PHE A 71 -4.00 -7.45 -5.26
C PHE A 71 -5.10 -6.52 -5.73
N PHE A 72 -4.80 -5.50 -6.54
CA PHE A 72 -5.83 -4.60 -7.05
C PHE A 72 -6.79 -5.30 -8.03
N ASP A 73 -6.31 -6.24 -8.84
CA ASP A 73 -7.17 -7.10 -9.66
C ASP A 73 -8.07 -7.98 -8.80
N ARG A 74 -7.49 -8.64 -7.78
CA ARG A 74 -8.23 -9.55 -6.90
C ARG A 74 -9.27 -8.86 -6.04
N GLU A 75 -9.01 -7.62 -5.63
CA GLU A 75 -9.97 -6.79 -4.90
C GLU A 75 -10.94 -6.04 -5.82
N ASN A 76 -10.83 -6.22 -7.15
CA ASN A 76 -11.68 -5.56 -8.14
C ASN A 76 -11.69 -4.02 -7.99
N CYS A 77 -10.51 -3.45 -7.76
CA CYS A 77 -10.32 -2.00 -7.68
C CYS A 77 -10.40 -1.36 -9.08
N ASP A 78 -10.82 -0.10 -9.16
CA ASP A 78 -10.67 0.70 -10.39
C ASP A 78 -9.32 1.42 -10.35
N TYR A 79 -8.37 0.94 -11.14
CA TYR A 79 -6.99 1.45 -11.15
C TYR A 79 -6.33 1.35 -12.53
N ASP A 80 -5.22 2.06 -12.72
CA ASP A 80 -4.28 1.83 -13.81
C ASP A 80 -2.83 1.99 -13.32
N ILE A 81 -1.89 1.40 -14.06
CA ILE A 81 -0.46 1.58 -13.81
C ILE A 81 0.20 2.06 -15.10
N ALA A 82 0.79 3.25 -15.05
CA ALA A 82 1.64 3.79 -16.10
C ALA A 82 3.11 3.60 -15.74
N VAL A 83 3.86 2.91 -16.59
CA VAL A 83 5.32 2.73 -16.45
C VAL A 83 6.00 3.62 -17.47
N GLY A 84 6.68 4.67 -17.01
CA GLY A 84 7.50 5.56 -17.82
C GLY A 84 9.00 5.38 -17.53
N ASP A 85 9.82 6.17 -18.23
CA ASP A 85 11.28 6.12 -18.09
C ASP A 85 11.76 6.69 -16.74
N ASP A 86 11.11 7.76 -16.25
CA ASP A 86 11.49 8.47 -15.03
C ASP A 86 10.64 8.09 -13.81
N GLU A 87 9.40 7.67 -14.04
CA GLU A 87 8.44 7.37 -12.96
C GLU A 87 7.49 6.22 -13.30
N ILE A 88 7.01 5.56 -12.25
CA ILE A 88 5.91 4.60 -12.31
C ILE A 88 4.76 5.15 -11.48
N VAL A 89 3.57 5.22 -12.07
CA VAL A 89 2.39 5.81 -11.42
C VAL A 89 1.28 4.78 -11.36
N LEU A 90 0.87 4.41 -10.15
CA LEU A 90 -0.39 3.71 -9.88
C LEU A 90 -1.46 4.76 -9.60
N THR A 91 -2.49 4.81 -10.43
CA THR A 91 -3.66 5.68 -10.22
C THR A 91 -4.83 4.83 -9.77
N VAL A 92 -5.35 5.09 -8.57
CA VAL A 92 -6.51 4.41 -8.00
C VAL A 92 -7.67 5.38 -8.00
N ARG A 93 -8.69 5.08 -8.81
CA ARG A 93 -9.94 5.86 -8.89
C ARG A 93 -10.98 5.36 -7.91
N HIS A 94 -10.97 4.06 -7.60
CA HIS A 94 -11.85 3.43 -6.65
C HIS A 94 -11.10 2.35 -5.85
N CYS A 95 -10.80 2.65 -4.59
CA CYS A 95 -10.21 1.71 -3.64
C CYS A 95 -11.31 0.87 -2.99
N THR A 96 -11.41 -0.40 -3.38
CA THR A 96 -12.43 -1.33 -2.84
C THR A 96 -12.33 -1.45 -1.32
N ALA A 97 -11.12 -1.51 -0.77
CA ALA A 97 -10.89 -1.56 0.68
C ALA A 97 -11.53 -0.37 1.41
N TRP A 98 -11.25 0.86 0.96
CA TRP A 98 -11.78 2.08 1.57
C TRP A 98 -13.31 2.12 1.50
N HIS A 99 -13.89 1.83 0.33
CA HIS A 99 -15.34 1.85 0.14
C HIS A 99 -16.06 0.73 0.90
N HIS A 100 -15.42 -0.43 1.03
CA HIS A 100 -15.94 -1.51 1.87
C HIS A 100 -16.00 -1.11 3.34
N VAL A 101 -14.93 -0.52 3.87
CA VAL A 101 -14.92 0.00 5.25
C VAL A 101 -15.98 1.09 5.43
N ALA A 102 -16.08 2.04 4.50
CA ALA A 102 -17.09 3.09 4.55
C ALA A 102 -18.52 2.52 4.60
N LYS A 103 -18.78 1.42 3.88
CA LYS A 103 -20.07 0.71 3.94
C LYS A 103 -20.33 0.07 5.32
N LEU A 104 -19.29 -0.42 6.00
CA LEU A 104 -19.40 -1.06 7.31
C LEU A 104 -19.58 -0.06 8.45
N VAL A 105 -18.83 1.06 8.45
CA VAL A 105 -18.72 1.97 9.60
C VAL A 105 -19.15 3.41 9.30
N GLY A 106 -19.57 3.71 8.07
CA GLY A 106 -19.97 5.04 7.60
C GLY A 106 -18.76 5.87 7.13
N THR A 107 -17.85 6.17 8.05
CA THR A 107 -16.63 6.94 7.76
C THR A 107 -15.41 6.17 8.23
N PRO A 108 -14.51 5.72 7.33
CA PRO A 108 -13.24 5.10 7.71
C PRO A 108 -12.39 6.05 8.57
N SER A 109 -11.45 5.49 9.32
CA SER A 109 -10.42 6.25 10.02
C SER A 109 -9.80 7.32 9.12
N ALA A 110 -9.55 8.51 9.67
CA ALA A 110 -8.79 9.56 8.98
C ALA A 110 -7.37 9.09 8.61
N HIS A 111 -6.87 8.07 9.30
CA HIS A 111 -5.56 7.46 9.11
C HIS A 111 -5.63 6.14 8.32
N PHE A 112 -6.78 5.75 7.78
CA PHE A 112 -6.93 4.49 7.04
C PHE A 112 -5.96 4.42 5.84
N CYS A 113 -5.80 5.52 5.11
CA CYS A 113 -4.89 5.58 3.96
C CYS A 113 -3.41 5.68 4.35
N ASP A 114 -3.09 5.95 5.62
CA ASP A 114 -1.69 6.01 6.08
C ASP A 114 -1.02 4.64 6.02
N GLN A 115 -1.80 3.55 6.03
CA GLN A 115 -1.27 2.22 5.77
C GLN A 115 -0.51 2.17 4.45
N THR A 116 -1.04 2.79 3.39
CA THR A 116 -0.42 2.79 2.07
C THR A 116 0.83 3.65 2.05
N SER A 117 0.72 4.90 2.53
CA SER A 117 1.84 5.85 2.47
C SER A 117 3.02 5.40 3.34
N ARG A 118 2.77 4.98 4.58
CA ARG A 118 3.82 4.59 5.53
C ARG A 118 4.44 3.23 5.20
N THR A 119 3.65 2.28 4.69
CA THR A 119 4.21 1.01 4.20
C THR A 119 5.05 1.21 2.94
N ASN A 120 4.63 2.09 2.01
CA ASN A 120 5.44 2.46 0.85
C ASN A 120 6.77 3.11 1.26
N GLU A 121 6.74 4.04 2.22
CA GLU A 121 7.96 4.64 2.77
C GLU A 121 8.88 3.60 3.42
N GLY A 122 8.32 2.65 4.15
CA GLY A 122 9.08 1.54 4.76
C GLY A 122 9.69 0.61 3.71
N MET A 123 8.95 0.26 2.65
CA MET A 123 9.48 -0.53 1.54
C MET A 123 10.64 0.18 0.83
N ALA A 124 10.52 1.50 0.60
CA ALA A 124 11.51 2.29 -0.12
C ALA A 124 12.70 2.78 0.75
N GLU A 125 12.70 2.51 2.05
CA GLU A 125 13.78 2.92 2.96
C GLU A 125 15.13 2.38 2.47
N GLY A 126 16.18 3.21 2.46
CA GLY A 126 17.52 2.81 2.01
C GLY A 126 17.65 2.46 0.52
N SER A 127 16.57 2.55 -0.26
CA SER A 127 16.57 2.32 -1.70
C SER A 127 16.90 3.59 -2.49
N PRO A 128 17.31 3.47 -3.77
CA PRO A 128 17.43 4.61 -4.68
C PRO A 128 16.07 5.22 -5.06
N PHE A 129 14.94 4.72 -4.54
CA PHE A 129 13.61 5.18 -4.88
C PHE A 129 12.95 5.96 -3.74
N ALA A 130 12.10 6.91 -4.12
CA ALA A 130 11.05 7.49 -3.30
C ALA A 130 9.70 6.98 -3.82
N ILE A 131 8.76 6.72 -2.91
CA ILE A 131 7.40 6.34 -3.25
C ILE A 131 6.46 7.32 -2.56
N ASP A 132 5.90 8.24 -3.33
CA ASP A 132 4.96 9.24 -2.85
C ASP A 132 3.53 8.71 -2.96
N THR A 133 2.68 9.01 -1.97
CA THR A 133 1.25 8.71 -2.03
C THR A 133 0.45 10.01 -1.91
N GLU A 134 -0.24 10.37 -2.98
CA GLU A 134 -1.13 11.53 -3.06
C GLU A 134 -2.58 11.06 -2.91
N ILE A 135 -3.28 11.50 -1.85
CA ILE A 135 -4.72 11.23 -1.71
C ILE A 135 -5.48 12.25 -2.56
N THR A 136 -6.16 11.76 -3.60
CA THR A 136 -6.84 12.59 -4.59
C THR A 136 -8.35 12.69 -4.35
N GLY A 137 -8.88 11.89 -3.43
CA GLY A 137 -10.27 11.94 -2.99
C GLY A 137 -10.64 10.79 -2.06
N PRO A 138 -11.89 10.71 -1.59
CA PRO A 138 -12.38 9.57 -0.81
C PRO A 138 -12.20 8.26 -1.61
N GLY A 139 -11.41 7.32 -1.08
CA GLY A 139 -11.12 6.07 -1.77
C GLY A 139 -10.31 6.23 -3.07
N ALA A 140 -9.63 7.35 -3.28
CA ALA A 140 -8.83 7.61 -4.48
C ALA A 140 -7.43 8.14 -4.13
N CYS A 141 -6.41 7.65 -4.84
CA CYS A 141 -5.04 8.08 -4.64
C CYS A 141 -4.16 7.88 -5.88
N ARG A 142 -2.98 8.49 -5.87
CA ARG A 142 -1.89 8.21 -6.79
C ARG A 142 -0.67 7.78 -5.98
N GLN A 143 -0.06 6.66 -6.36
CA GLN A 143 1.21 6.19 -5.79
C GLN A 143 2.28 6.30 -6.87
N ILE A 144 3.35 7.02 -6.57
CA ILE A 144 4.33 7.42 -7.58
C ILE A 144 5.73 6.98 -7.14
N ILE A 145 6.34 6.08 -7.91
CA ILE A 145 7.72 5.64 -7.71
C ILE A 145 8.63 6.51 -8.57
N ARG A 146 9.63 7.14 -7.96
CA ARG A 146 10.69 7.89 -8.66
C ARG A 146 12.04 7.55 -8.09
N ARG A 147 13.09 7.71 -8.90
CA ARG A 147 14.45 7.72 -8.36
C ARG A 147 14.67 8.98 -7.51
N ARG A 148 15.38 8.82 -6.39
CA ARG A 148 15.89 9.93 -5.59
C ARG A 148 16.92 10.69 -6.41
N ALA A 149 16.91 12.02 -6.28
CA ALA A 149 17.94 12.90 -6.83
C ALA A 149 19.26 12.75 -6.09
#